data_AF-A0AAF0V4S5-F1
#
_entry.id   AF-A0AAF0V4S5-F1
#
_cell.length_a   1.000
_cell.length_b   1.000
_cell.length_c   1.000
_cell.angle_alpha   90.00
_cell.angle_beta   90.00
_cell.angle_gamma   90.00
#
_symmetry.space_group_name_H-M   'P 1'
#
loop_
_entity.id
_entity.type
_entity.pdbx_description
1 polymer ?
#
loop_
_entity_poly.entity_id
_entity_poly.type
_entity_poly.pdbx_seq_one_letter_code
_entity_poly.pdbx_strand_id
1 'polypeptide(L)'
;MSGGGCSIVWFRRDLRLEDNPALAAGVRAGSVIAVFIWAPEEEGYYCPGRVSRWWIKKSLAHLDSSLKKLGTSLITKRSNDSVSSLLQLVKSTGATRVFFNHLYDPISLVRDNRAKETLSAEGVSVCSFNADLLYEPWEVIDDEGRPFSTFSDFWEKCLTMPYDPEAPLLPPKRIISGDASRCPSDNLVFESELEKGSNALLARAWSPGWSNADKALTTFINGPLIEYSKNRSKADSATTSFLSPRLHFGEVSVRKVFHRIRTKQTLWANEGNKAGEESVNLFLKSIGLREFSRYMSFYHPYSHERPLLGQLKYFPWLVDEGYFKAWRQGRTGYPLVDAGMRELWATGWLHDRIRVVVSSFSVKVLQLPWTWGMKYFWDTLLDADLESDALGWQFITGTLPDGCEFLGIDNPQFEGYKFDPNGEYVRRWLPELVRLPTEWIHHPWDAPESVLQAAGIELGSNYPFPIVEIVAAKERLEEALSQMWQLEAAARSAIENGMEEGHGDSTDEFVPIAFPQAMHMEMEANNVPVRNNNPTITAIRRYEDQIVPSMSSSFFRNEDETSVDIRNSVVDSRAEVPIISM
;
A
#
# COMPACT_ATOMS: atom_id res chain seq x y z
N MET A 1 27.99 -1.15 -33.60
CA MET A 1 26.89 -2.09 -33.91
C MET A 1 25.66 -1.25 -34.23
N SER A 2 25.33 -1.11 -35.52
CA SER A 2 24.30 -0.19 -36.03
C SER A 2 23.04 -0.96 -36.46
N GLY A 3 22.36 -1.56 -35.48
CA GLY A 3 21.18 -2.41 -35.70
C GLY A 3 20.42 -2.74 -34.42
N GLY A 4 20.48 -1.85 -33.41
CA GLY A 4 19.72 -2.01 -32.17
C GLY A 4 18.25 -1.65 -32.40
N GLY A 5 17.33 -2.56 -32.06
CA GLY A 5 15.90 -2.32 -32.17
C GLY A 5 15.42 -1.22 -31.23
N CYS A 6 14.42 -0.44 -31.65
CA CYS A 6 13.78 0.54 -30.79
C CYS A 6 12.88 -0.18 -29.76
N SER A 7 13.01 0.20 -28.49
CA SER A 7 12.30 -0.40 -27.36
C SER A 7 11.59 0.69 -26.55
N ILE A 8 10.34 0.46 -26.17
CA ILE A 8 9.62 1.30 -25.22
C ILE A 8 9.89 0.78 -23.80
N VAL A 9 10.15 1.69 -22.86
CA VAL A 9 10.16 1.42 -21.42
C VAL A 9 8.98 2.19 -20.81
N TRP A 10 7.97 1.46 -20.34
CA TRP A 10 6.74 2.02 -19.77
C TRP A 10 6.85 2.07 -18.24
N PHE A 11 7.01 3.28 -17.73
CA PHE A 11 7.02 3.60 -16.31
C PHE A 11 5.59 3.73 -15.76
N ARG A 12 5.36 3.22 -14.55
CA ARG A 12 4.12 3.38 -13.76
C ARG A 12 4.43 3.82 -12.32
N ARG A 13 4.70 2.86 -11.41
CA ARG A 13 5.04 3.08 -10.00
C ARG A 13 6.52 2.71 -9.70
N ASP A 14 7.40 2.91 -10.68
CA ASP A 14 8.81 2.48 -10.68
C ASP A 14 9.77 3.66 -11.00
N LEU A 15 9.50 4.85 -10.43
CA LEU A 15 9.98 6.16 -10.89
C LEU A 15 11.48 6.47 -10.57
N ARG A 16 12.36 5.51 -10.84
CA ARG A 16 13.81 5.53 -10.57
C ARG A 16 14.65 5.06 -11.75
N LEU A 17 15.96 5.31 -11.69
CA LEU A 17 16.94 4.92 -12.71
C LEU A 17 17.95 3.85 -12.25
N GLU A 18 18.15 3.72 -10.93
CA GLU A 18 18.92 2.62 -10.32
C GLU A 18 17.97 1.48 -9.97
N ASP A 19 18.44 0.25 -10.13
CA ASP A 19 17.68 -0.98 -9.89
C ASP A 19 16.25 -0.98 -10.48
N ASN A 20 16.14 -0.54 -11.75
CA ASN A 20 14.94 -0.69 -12.58
C ASN A 20 15.25 -1.71 -13.71
N PRO A 21 14.81 -2.98 -13.58
CA PRO A 21 15.15 -4.03 -14.55
C PRO A 21 14.58 -3.79 -15.95
N ALA A 22 13.36 -3.27 -16.08
CA ALA A 22 12.79 -2.90 -17.39
C ALA A 22 13.65 -1.86 -18.14
N LEU A 23 14.09 -0.80 -17.44
CA LEU A 23 14.99 0.20 -18.00
C LEU A 23 16.35 -0.42 -18.36
N ALA A 24 16.92 -1.25 -17.50
CA ALA A 24 18.19 -1.93 -17.75
C ALA A 24 18.10 -2.90 -18.95
N ALA A 25 16.99 -3.62 -19.10
CA ALA A 25 16.71 -4.48 -20.25
C ALA A 25 16.55 -3.67 -21.55
N GLY A 26 15.79 -2.57 -21.52
CA GLY A 26 15.64 -1.66 -22.65
C GLY A 26 16.97 -1.09 -23.15
N VAL A 27 17.83 -0.62 -22.24
CA VAL A 27 19.16 -0.07 -22.59
C VAL A 27 20.11 -1.15 -23.12
N ARG A 28 19.99 -2.41 -22.66
CA ARG A 28 20.72 -3.55 -23.25
C ARG A 28 20.20 -3.92 -24.65
N ALA A 29 18.90 -3.72 -24.92
CA ALA A 29 18.26 -4.12 -26.17
C ALA A 29 18.49 -3.13 -27.34
N GLY A 30 18.75 -1.85 -27.06
CA GLY A 30 19.04 -0.85 -28.09
C GLY A 30 18.67 0.58 -27.71
N SER A 31 17.94 1.25 -28.62
CA SER A 31 17.46 2.62 -28.39
C SER A 31 16.18 2.58 -27.56
N VAL A 32 16.08 3.46 -26.56
CA VAL A 32 14.99 3.48 -25.58
C VAL A 32 14.13 4.72 -25.73
N ILE A 33 12.81 4.50 -25.71
CA ILE A 33 11.81 5.55 -25.56
C ILE A 33 11.16 5.36 -24.18
N ALA A 34 11.41 6.31 -23.27
CA ALA A 34 10.83 6.30 -21.93
C ALA A 34 9.42 6.89 -21.99
N VAL A 35 8.42 6.16 -21.48
CA VAL A 35 7.00 6.52 -21.57
C VAL A 35 6.35 6.47 -20.18
N PHE A 36 5.55 7.47 -19.85
CA PHE A 36 4.57 7.42 -18.76
C PHE A 36 3.17 7.69 -19.32
N ILE A 37 2.21 6.82 -19.01
CA ILE A 37 0.81 6.94 -19.47
C ILE A 37 -0.06 7.21 -18.25
N TRP A 38 -0.90 8.24 -18.34
CA TRP A 38 -1.86 8.62 -17.32
C TRP A 38 -3.28 8.30 -17.79
N ALA A 39 -3.89 7.30 -17.15
CA ALA A 39 -5.24 6.82 -17.43
C ALA A 39 -6.03 6.57 -16.13
N PRO A 40 -6.33 7.62 -15.34
CA PRO A 40 -7.07 7.49 -14.07
C PRO A 40 -8.46 6.87 -14.22
N GLU A 41 -9.05 6.89 -15.42
CA GLU A 41 -10.30 6.19 -15.74
C GLU A 41 -10.17 4.66 -15.64
N GLU A 42 -8.98 4.08 -15.89
CA GLU A 42 -8.75 2.63 -15.72
C GLU A 42 -8.72 2.21 -14.25
N GLU A 43 -8.33 3.14 -13.36
CA GLU A 43 -8.22 2.88 -11.92
C GLU A 43 -9.58 2.95 -11.18
N GLY A 44 -10.65 3.39 -11.88
CA GLY A 44 -12.02 3.43 -11.36
C GLY A 44 -12.16 4.20 -10.04
N TYR A 45 -12.73 3.54 -9.02
CA TYR A 45 -12.89 4.09 -7.66
C TYR A 45 -11.54 4.42 -6.98
N TYR A 46 -10.46 3.76 -7.43
CA TYR A 46 -9.09 3.89 -6.95
C TYR A 46 -8.23 4.80 -7.84
N CYS A 47 -8.86 5.72 -8.60
CA CYS A 47 -8.17 6.89 -9.13
C CYS A 47 -7.32 7.56 -8.02
N PRO A 48 -6.01 7.77 -8.20
CA PRO A 48 -5.13 8.24 -7.13
C PRO A 48 -5.57 9.55 -6.46
N GLY A 49 -5.45 9.58 -5.13
CA GLY A 49 -5.85 10.69 -4.28
C GLY A 49 -5.14 12.01 -4.55
N ARG A 50 -5.66 13.11 -3.98
CA ARG A 50 -5.13 14.49 -4.14
C ARG A 50 -3.62 14.57 -3.94
N VAL A 51 -3.15 14.02 -2.82
CA VAL A 51 -1.75 14.19 -2.42
C VAL A 51 -0.84 13.19 -3.15
N SER A 52 -1.35 12.00 -3.47
CA SER A 52 -0.70 11.02 -4.35
C SER A 52 -0.44 11.62 -5.75
N ARG A 53 -1.45 12.23 -6.37
CA ARG A 53 -1.32 12.98 -7.64
C ARG A 53 -0.31 14.13 -7.57
N TRP A 54 -0.25 14.86 -6.44
CA TRP A 54 0.78 15.88 -6.22
C TRP A 54 2.19 15.27 -6.21
N TRP A 55 2.39 14.12 -5.52
CA TRP A 55 3.68 13.45 -5.48
C TRP A 55 4.10 12.95 -6.87
N ILE A 56 3.20 12.27 -7.61
CA ILE A 56 3.41 11.82 -8.99
C ILE A 56 3.92 12.97 -9.86
N LYS A 57 3.23 14.12 -9.86
CA LYS A 57 3.60 15.32 -10.64
C LYS A 57 5.04 15.78 -10.37
N LYS A 58 5.48 15.77 -9.11
CA LYS A 58 6.84 16.17 -8.71
C LYS A 58 7.87 15.11 -9.07
N SER A 59 7.53 13.84 -8.88
CA SER A 59 8.40 12.69 -9.16
C SER A 59 8.68 12.55 -10.66
N LEU A 60 7.67 12.64 -11.52
CA LEU A 60 7.83 12.60 -12.97
C LEU A 60 8.72 13.72 -13.51
N ALA A 61 8.59 14.95 -12.98
CA ALA A 61 9.46 16.06 -13.34
C ALA A 61 10.92 15.82 -12.91
N HIS A 62 11.15 15.19 -11.76
CA HIS A 62 12.47 14.77 -11.32
C HIS A 62 13.04 13.63 -12.20
N LEU A 63 12.22 12.64 -12.57
CA LEU A 63 12.58 11.51 -13.43
C LEU A 63 12.97 11.99 -14.83
N ASP A 64 12.17 12.85 -15.46
CA ASP A 64 12.48 13.46 -16.76
C ASP A 64 13.78 14.28 -16.73
N SER A 65 13.98 15.12 -15.70
CA SER A 65 15.25 15.85 -15.50
C SER A 65 16.44 14.90 -15.34
N SER A 66 16.23 13.69 -14.83
CA SER A 66 17.27 12.67 -14.67
C SER A 66 17.54 11.91 -15.97
N LEU A 67 16.50 11.52 -16.70
CA LEU A 67 16.59 10.90 -18.02
C LEU A 67 17.29 11.81 -19.04
N LYS A 68 16.97 13.12 -19.03
CA LYS A 68 17.58 14.12 -19.92
C LYS A 68 19.09 14.26 -19.72
N LYS A 69 19.59 14.02 -18.51
CA LYS A 69 21.04 13.97 -18.22
C LYS A 69 21.71 12.69 -18.75
N LEU A 70 20.95 11.61 -18.94
CA LEU A 70 21.44 10.35 -19.52
C LEU A 70 21.30 10.27 -21.05
N GLY A 71 20.51 11.13 -21.68
CA GLY A 71 20.38 11.22 -23.15
C GLY A 71 19.03 10.79 -23.74
N THR A 72 17.96 10.72 -22.94
CA THR A 72 16.58 10.52 -23.42
C THR A 72 15.60 11.43 -22.65
N SER A 73 14.35 11.55 -23.08
CA SER A 73 13.31 12.34 -22.40
C SER A 73 12.10 11.48 -22.06
N LEU A 74 11.38 11.82 -20.99
CA LEU A 74 10.13 11.13 -20.66
C LEU A 74 9.00 11.62 -21.58
N ILE A 75 8.38 10.72 -22.34
CA ILE A 75 7.15 11.01 -23.08
C ILE A 75 5.98 10.75 -22.15
N THR A 76 5.28 11.81 -21.77
CA THR A 76 3.97 11.71 -21.10
C THR A 76 2.85 11.55 -22.11
N LYS A 77 1.88 10.68 -21.81
CA LYS A 77 0.64 10.49 -22.58
C LYS A 77 -0.59 10.55 -21.68
N ARG A 78 -1.66 11.20 -22.14
CA ARG A 78 -3.00 11.14 -21.51
C ARG A 78 -3.89 10.20 -22.31
N SER A 79 -4.47 9.20 -21.66
CA SER A 79 -5.35 8.22 -22.30
C SER A 79 -6.50 7.84 -21.39
N ASN A 80 -7.59 7.30 -21.94
CA ASN A 80 -8.60 6.58 -21.16
C ASN A 80 -8.36 5.05 -21.16
N ASP A 81 -7.41 4.58 -21.99
CA ASP A 81 -6.96 3.19 -22.09
C ASP A 81 -5.45 3.17 -22.34
N SER A 82 -4.68 2.60 -21.42
CA SER A 82 -3.23 2.51 -21.50
C SER A 82 -2.77 1.60 -22.64
N VAL A 83 -3.52 0.52 -22.92
CA VAL A 83 -3.17 -0.46 -23.96
C VAL A 83 -3.31 0.16 -25.35
N SER A 84 -4.40 0.90 -25.59
CA SER A 84 -4.58 1.67 -26.84
C SER A 84 -3.48 2.72 -27.04
N SER A 85 -3.02 3.40 -25.98
CA SER A 85 -1.90 4.34 -26.10
C SER A 85 -0.55 3.64 -26.37
N LEU A 86 -0.28 2.49 -25.75
CA LEU A 86 0.92 1.69 -26.05
C LEU A 86 0.93 1.24 -27.52
N LEU A 87 -0.20 0.76 -28.06
CA LEU A 87 -0.33 0.41 -29.48
C LEU A 87 -0.04 1.59 -30.40
N GLN A 88 -0.59 2.78 -30.10
CA GLN A 88 -0.32 3.98 -30.88
C GLN A 88 1.15 4.39 -30.84
N LEU A 89 1.80 4.31 -29.67
CA LEU A 89 3.23 4.60 -29.51
C LEU A 89 4.09 3.60 -30.29
N VAL A 90 3.84 2.30 -30.17
CA VAL A 90 4.53 1.24 -30.96
C VAL A 90 4.43 1.55 -32.46
N LYS A 91 3.21 1.80 -32.97
CA LYS A 91 2.95 2.01 -34.40
C LYS A 91 3.53 3.31 -34.95
N SER A 92 3.72 4.33 -34.10
CA SER A 92 4.29 5.63 -34.50
C SER A 92 5.81 5.71 -34.37
N THR A 93 6.41 5.01 -33.40
CA THR A 93 7.87 4.97 -33.19
C THR A 93 8.57 3.80 -33.89
N GLY A 94 7.84 2.78 -34.33
CA GLY A 94 8.41 1.54 -34.87
C GLY A 94 9.15 0.71 -33.81
N ALA A 95 8.72 0.78 -32.55
CA ALA A 95 9.30 -0.02 -31.48
C ALA A 95 8.93 -1.51 -31.64
N THR A 96 9.89 -2.42 -31.51
CA THR A 96 9.66 -3.87 -31.61
C THR A 96 9.56 -4.56 -30.26
N ARG A 97 9.84 -3.83 -29.17
CA ARG A 97 9.77 -4.34 -27.80
C ARG A 97 9.11 -3.33 -26.85
N VAL A 98 8.39 -3.85 -25.86
CA VAL A 98 7.87 -3.10 -24.71
C VAL A 98 8.37 -3.77 -23.42
N PHE A 99 9.06 -3.00 -22.60
CA PHE A 99 9.54 -3.39 -21.28
C PHE A 99 8.79 -2.61 -20.21
N PHE A 100 8.31 -3.28 -19.16
CA PHE A 100 7.75 -2.65 -17.96
C PHE A 100 8.08 -3.48 -16.72
N ASN A 101 7.90 -2.89 -15.54
CA ASN A 101 7.92 -3.63 -14.28
C ASN A 101 6.46 -3.88 -13.87
N HIS A 102 6.11 -5.14 -13.56
CA HIS A 102 4.70 -5.49 -13.28
C HIS A 102 4.29 -5.09 -11.86
N LEU A 103 2.98 -5.04 -11.62
CA LEU A 103 2.39 -4.61 -10.35
C LEU A 103 1.34 -5.63 -9.88
N TYR A 104 1.12 -5.68 -8.57
CA TYR A 104 0.35 -6.74 -7.89
C TYR A 104 -1.01 -6.27 -7.36
N ASP A 105 -1.39 -5.01 -7.66
CA ASP A 105 -2.76 -4.57 -7.49
C ASP A 105 -3.67 -5.20 -8.55
N PRO A 106 -4.93 -5.54 -8.23
CA PRO A 106 -5.80 -6.32 -9.11
C PRO A 106 -6.10 -5.65 -10.45
N ILE A 107 -6.24 -4.32 -10.44
CA ILE A 107 -6.48 -3.49 -11.61
C ILE A 107 -5.29 -3.61 -12.59
N SER A 108 -4.07 -3.47 -12.08
CA SER A 108 -2.85 -3.58 -12.87
C SER A 108 -2.56 -5.01 -13.31
N LEU A 109 -2.91 -6.04 -12.54
CA LEU A 109 -2.80 -7.44 -12.99
C LEU A 109 -3.68 -7.71 -14.23
N VAL A 110 -4.94 -7.27 -14.22
CA VAL A 110 -5.85 -7.38 -15.38
C VAL A 110 -5.33 -6.56 -16.56
N ARG A 111 -4.92 -5.31 -16.33
CA ARG A 111 -4.35 -4.41 -17.35
C ARG A 111 -3.06 -4.96 -17.96
N ASP A 112 -2.17 -5.55 -17.17
CA ASP A 112 -0.89 -6.08 -17.64
C ASP A 112 -1.04 -7.32 -18.50
N ASN A 113 -1.98 -8.21 -18.16
CA ASN A 113 -2.30 -9.37 -18.98
C ASN A 113 -2.94 -8.95 -20.31
N ARG A 114 -3.95 -8.05 -20.27
CA ARG A 114 -4.54 -7.44 -21.48
C ARG A 114 -3.49 -6.74 -22.33
N ALA A 115 -2.52 -6.04 -21.73
CA ALA A 115 -1.43 -5.38 -22.44
C ALA A 115 -0.49 -6.39 -23.12
N LYS A 116 -0.06 -7.44 -22.39
CA LYS A 116 0.79 -8.54 -22.91
C LYS A 116 0.12 -9.22 -24.10
N GLU A 117 -1.14 -9.61 -23.99
CA GLU A 117 -1.91 -10.27 -25.04
C GLU A 117 -2.04 -9.37 -26.28
N THR A 118 -2.55 -8.15 -26.11
CA THR A 118 -2.87 -7.25 -27.23
C THR A 118 -1.61 -6.83 -28.01
N LEU A 119 -0.51 -6.55 -27.31
CA LEU A 119 0.77 -6.20 -27.95
C LEU A 119 1.42 -7.41 -28.64
N SER A 120 1.33 -8.61 -28.04
CA SER A 120 1.89 -9.83 -28.66
C SER A 120 1.12 -10.24 -29.91
N ALA A 121 -0.20 -10.04 -29.95
CA ALA A 121 -1.03 -10.27 -31.13
C ALA A 121 -0.65 -9.35 -32.32
N GLU A 122 -0.12 -8.16 -32.03
CA GLU A 122 0.42 -7.20 -33.01
C GLU A 122 1.92 -7.43 -33.31
N GLY A 123 2.50 -8.56 -32.87
CA GLY A 123 3.88 -8.96 -33.14
C GLY A 123 4.94 -8.25 -32.30
N VAL A 124 4.55 -7.55 -31.24
CA VAL A 124 5.46 -6.82 -30.35
C VAL A 124 5.95 -7.73 -29.23
N SER A 125 7.27 -7.78 -29.00
CA SER A 125 7.83 -8.57 -27.89
C SER A 125 7.67 -7.81 -26.57
N VAL A 126 6.85 -8.35 -25.66
CA VAL A 126 6.60 -7.79 -24.33
C VAL A 126 7.39 -8.56 -23.28
N CYS A 127 8.03 -7.87 -22.34
CA CYS A 127 8.62 -8.49 -21.15
C CYS A 127 8.32 -7.67 -19.89
N SER A 128 7.92 -8.34 -18.81
CA SER A 128 7.74 -7.77 -17.47
C SER A 128 8.78 -8.30 -16.49
N PHE A 129 9.13 -7.51 -15.47
CA PHE A 129 10.13 -7.88 -14.45
C PHE A 129 9.67 -7.47 -13.04
N ASN A 130 10.16 -8.19 -12.02
CA ASN A 130 10.09 -7.77 -10.63
C ASN A 130 11.03 -6.56 -10.39
N ALA A 131 10.46 -5.44 -9.96
CA ALA A 131 11.23 -4.28 -9.51
C ALA A 131 10.96 -3.91 -8.06
N ASP A 132 9.77 -4.19 -7.56
CA ASP A 132 9.25 -3.57 -6.34
C ASP A 132 8.96 -4.58 -5.23
N LEU A 133 9.37 -5.84 -5.36
CA LEU A 133 9.45 -6.84 -4.30
C LEU A 133 10.89 -7.40 -4.14
N LEU A 134 11.10 -8.19 -3.08
CA LEU A 134 12.31 -8.99 -2.85
C LEU A 134 12.23 -10.36 -3.54
N TYR A 135 11.05 -10.98 -3.52
CA TYR A 135 10.68 -12.23 -4.19
C TYR A 135 9.29 -12.06 -4.83
N GLU A 136 8.97 -12.82 -5.86
CA GLU A 136 7.61 -12.84 -6.42
C GLU A 136 6.64 -13.59 -5.48
N PRO A 137 5.33 -13.28 -5.47
CA PRO A 137 4.38 -13.95 -4.59
C PRO A 137 4.34 -15.48 -4.76
N TRP A 138 4.53 -15.97 -5.98
CA TRP A 138 4.54 -17.41 -6.30
C TRP A 138 5.87 -18.12 -5.97
N GLU A 139 6.91 -17.40 -5.52
CA GLU A 139 8.18 -17.98 -5.09
C GLU A 139 8.18 -18.38 -3.60
N VAL A 140 7.30 -17.77 -2.79
CA VAL A 140 7.25 -17.95 -1.33
C VAL A 140 6.04 -18.80 -0.94
N ILE A 141 6.18 -20.12 -1.06
CA ILE A 141 5.13 -21.12 -0.74
C ILE A 141 5.55 -22.04 0.41
N ASP A 142 4.58 -22.70 1.05
CA ASP A 142 4.87 -23.74 2.04
C ASP A 142 5.43 -25.02 1.40
N ASP A 143 5.84 -25.99 2.23
CA ASP A 143 6.48 -27.22 1.74
C ASP A 143 5.48 -28.19 1.07
N GLU A 144 4.16 -27.93 1.18
CA GLU A 144 3.09 -28.56 0.41
C GLU A 144 2.70 -27.77 -0.86
N GLY A 145 3.33 -26.63 -1.14
CA GLY A 145 3.10 -25.79 -2.31
C GLY A 145 1.90 -24.84 -2.21
N ARG A 146 1.38 -24.58 -1.01
CA ARG A 146 0.25 -23.69 -0.71
C ARG A 146 0.73 -22.30 -0.29
N PRO A 147 -0.11 -21.25 -0.38
CA PRO A 147 0.23 -19.95 0.16
C PRO A 147 0.08 -19.89 1.69
N PHE A 148 1.01 -19.22 2.36
CA PHE A 148 0.91 -18.83 3.77
C PHE A 148 -0.28 -17.93 4.08
N SER A 149 -0.91 -18.12 5.25
CA SER A 149 -2.02 -17.29 5.75
C SER A 149 -1.64 -16.34 6.89
N THR A 150 -0.48 -16.56 7.54
CA THR A 150 0.07 -15.70 8.60
C THR A 150 1.21 -14.84 8.04
N PHE A 151 1.46 -13.70 8.67
CA PHE A 151 2.64 -12.90 8.37
C PHE A 151 3.93 -13.59 8.84
N SER A 152 3.87 -14.28 9.98
CA SER A 152 5.07 -14.78 10.67
C SER A 152 5.73 -15.91 9.88
N ASP A 153 4.94 -16.89 9.42
CA ASP A 153 5.44 -18.05 8.66
C ASP A 153 5.95 -17.61 7.27
N PHE A 154 5.20 -16.72 6.60
CA PHE A 154 5.62 -16.07 5.35
C PHE A 154 6.98 -15.37 5.50
N TRP A 155 7.16 -14.56 6.55
CA TRP A 155 8.38 -13.77 6.71
C TRP A 155 9.58 -14.62 7.16
N GLU A 156 9.36 -15.68 7.94
CA GLU A 156 10.40 -16.65 8.24
C GLU A 156 10.84 -17.39 6.97
N LYS A 157 9.91 -17.79 6.09
CA LYS A 157 10.24 -18.36 4.77
C LYS A 157 11.05 -17.37 3.92
N CYS A 158 10.63 -16.10 3.81
CA CYS A 158 11.37 -15.07 3.08
C CYS A 158 12.82 -14.88 3.56
N LEU A 159 13.06 -14.99 4.87
CA LEU A 159 14.38 -14.86 5.48
C LEU A 159 15.24 -16.14 5.39
N THR A 160 14.64 -17.28 5.01
CA THR A 160 15.29 -18.60 4.90
C THR A 160 15.27 -19.19 3.49
N MET A 161 14.92 -18.38 2.47
CA MET A 161 14.94 -18.77 1.06
C MET A 161 16.32 -19.33 0.63
N PRO A 162 16.36 -20.32 -0.28
CA PRO A 162 17.60 -20.96 -0.72
C PRO A 162 18.50 -20.08 -1.62
N TYR A 163 18.07 -18.86 -1.94
CA TYR A 163 18.82 -17.85 -2.67
C TYR A 163 18.50 -16.45 -2.10
N ASP A 164 19.50 -15.56 -2.08
CA ASP A 164 19.30 -14.15 -1.69
C ASP A 164 18.48 -13.38 -2.75
N PRO A 165 17.75 -12.30 -2.38
CA PRO A 165 17.12 -11.39 -3.33
C PRO A 165 18.15 -10.75 -4.28
N GLU A 166 17.78 -10.51 -5.53
CA GLU A 166 18.70 -9.98 -6.56
C GLU A 166 19.51 -8.75 -6.08
N ALA A 167 20.81 -8.74 -6.40
CA ALA A 167 21.67 -7.62 -6.09
C ALA A 167 21.29 -6.36 -6.91
N PRO A 168 21.14 -5.17 -6.30
CA PRO A 168 20.62 -3.98 -6.98
C PRO A 168 21.42 -3.58 -8.23
N LEU A 169 20.72 -3.45 -9.37
CA LEU A 169 21.34 -3.14 -10.65
C LEU A 169 21.83 -1.68 -10.71
N LEU A 170 23.09 -1.48 -11.15
CA LEU A 170 23.65 -0.15 -11.38
C LEU A 170 22.85 0.63 -12.46
N PRO A 171 22.67 1.95 -12.29
CA PRO A 171 21.93 2.76 -13.25
C PRO A 171 22.65 2.85 -14.61
N PRO A 172 21.92 3.01 -15.73
CA PRO A 172 22.51 3.20 -17.05
C PRO A 172 23.46 4.40 -17.12
N LYS A 173 24.69 4.20 -17.60
CA LYS A 173 25.69 5.28 -17.76
C LYS A 173 25.30 6.31 -18.85
N ARG A 174 24.55 5.87 -19.85
CA ARG A 174 23.98 6.68 -20.94
C ARG A 174 22.83 5.91 -21.55
N ILE A 175 21.79 6.60 -21.99
CA ILE A 175 20.67 6.05 -22.76
C ILE A 175 20.74 6.61 -24.18
N ILE A 176 20.50 5.78 -25.18
CA ILE A 176 20.32 6.23 -26.56
C ILE A 176 18.81 6.41 -26.77
N SER A 177 18.34 7.63 -27.00
CA SER A 177 16.93 7.87 -27.34
C SER A 177 16.55 7.18 -28.65
N GLY A 178 15.37 6.58 -28.70
CA GLY A 178 14.70 6.30 -29.98
C GLY A 178 14.22 7.58 -30.67
N ASP A 179 13.75 7.48 -31.92
CA ASP A 179 13.11 8.60 -32.61
C ASP A 179 11.69 8.83 -32.05
N ALA A 180 11.60 9.81 -31.16
CA ALA A 180 10.36 10.27 -30.56
C ALA A 180 9.72 11.46 -31.29
N SER A 181 10.29 11.93 -32.43
CA SER A 181 9.85 13.17 -33.10
C SER A 181 8.38 13.17 -33.53
N ARG A 182 7.82 11.98 -33.76
CA ARG A 182 6.42 11.74 -34.14
C ARG A 182 5.46 11.67 -32.95
N CYS A 183 5.98 11.68 -31.72
CA CYS A 183 5.26 11.44 -30.48
C CYS A 183 5.42 12.62 -29.50
N PRO A 184 4.79 13.78 -29.73
CA PRO A 184 4.83 14.89 -28.79
C PRO A 184 4.28 14.47 -27.42
N SER A 185 4.94 14.92 -26.34
CA SER A 185 4.54 14.68 -24.96
C SER A 185 3.31 15.51 -24.58
N ASP A 186 2.32 14.88 -23.95
CA ASP A 186 1.11 15.57 -23.47
C ASP A 186 1.37 16.26 -22.14
N ASN A 187 0.83 17.46 -21.95
CA ASN A 187 0.93 18.18 -20.68
C ASN A 187 -0.08 17.63 -19.66
N LEU A 188 0.39 16.86 -18.68
CA LEU A 188 -0.46 16.18 -17.70
C LEU A 188 -0.88 17.10 -16.54
N VAL A 189 -2.19 17.27 -16.37
CA VAL A 189 -2.78 18.01 -15.26
C VAL A 189 -3.12 17.03 -14.13
N PHE A 190 -2.30 17.05 -13.07
CA PHE A 190 -2.50 16.23 -11.86
C PHE A 190 -3.19 16.97 -10.70
N GLU A 191 -3.25 18.31 -10.75
CA GLU A 191 -3.79 19.17 -9.69
C GLU A 191 -4.80 20.16 -10.28
N SER A 192 -5.98 20.27 -9.66
CA SER A 192 -6.92 21.36 -9.89
C SER A 192 -6.47 22.65 -9.18
N GLU A 193 -7.04 23.80 -9.58
CA GLU A 193 -6.75 25.10 -8.93
C GLU A 193 -7.10 25.12 -7.43
N LEU A 194 -8.17 24.42 -7.03
CA LEU A 194 -8.61 24.32 -5.64
C LEU A 194 -7.61 23.54 -4.77
N GLU A 195 -7.02 22.47 -5.31
CA GLU A 195 -6.06 21.62 -4.59
C GLU A 195 -4.72 22.31 -4.35
N LYS A 196 -4.33 23.30 -5.17
CA LYS A 196 -3.03 24.00 -5.05
C LYS A 196 -2.81 24.65 -3.69
N GLY A 197 -3.87 25.19 -3.08
CA GLY A 197 -3.80 25.80 -1.75
C GLY A 197 -3.40 24.78 -0.68
N SER A 198 -4.12 23.66 -0.61
CA SER A 198 -3.84 22.55 0.31
C SER A 198 -2.50 21.86 0.01
N ASN A 199 -2.12 21.77 -1.26
CA ASN A 199 -0.88 21.12 -1.70
C ASN A 199 0.38 21.98 -1.46
N ALA A 200 0.25 23.28 -1.17
CA ALA A 200 1.38 24.15 -0.83
C ALA A 200 2.03 23.81 0.53
N LEU A 201 1.32 23.15 1.44
CA LEU A 201 1.87 22.65 2.71
C LEU A 201 2.79 21.44 2.49
N LEU A 202 2.36 20.49 1.65
CA LEU A 202 3.11 19.26 1.31
C LEU A 202 4.53 19.58 0.82
N ALA A 203 4.68 20.63 0.02
CA ALA A 203 5.97 21.10 -0.53
C ALA A 203 6.96 21.63 0.51
N ARG A 204 6.53 21.87 1.76
CA ARG A 204 7.42 22.25 2.88
C ARG A 204 7.97 21.04 3.63
N ALA A 205 7.19 19.97 3.72
CA ALA A 205 7.57 18.73 4.41
C ALA A 205 8.29 17.74 3.49
N TRP A 206 7.91 17.68 2.21
CA TRP A 206 8.31 16.60 1.30
C TRP A 206 9.00 17.11 0.03
N SER A 207 10.05 16.39 -0.35
CA SER A 207 10.74 16.52 -1.64
C SER A 207 10.76 15.15 -2.34
N PRO A 208 9.81 14.93 -3.28
CA PRO A 208 9.74 13.73 -4.14
C PRO A 208 10.97 13.52 -5.04
N GLY A 209 11.04 12.36 -5.67
CA GLY A 209 12.04 11.96 -6.66
C GLY A 209 13.16 11.07 -6.11
N TRP A 210 13.53 10.05 -6.87
CA TRP A 210 14.48 8.99 -6.50
C TRP A 210 15.82 9.48 -5.87
N SER A 211 16.41 10.58 -6.34
CA SER A 211 17.64 11.12 -5.76
C SER A 211 17.45 11.64 -4.33
N ASN A 212 16.23 12.07 -3.97
CA ASN A 212 15.87 12.45 -2.61
C ASN A 212 15.50 11.23 -1.76
N ALA A 213 14.98 10.16 -2.38
CA ALA A 213 14.77 8.87 -1.70
C ALA A 213 16.09 8.24 -1.26
N ASP A 214 17.13 8.27 -2.10
CA ASP A 214 18.48 7.80 -1.75
C ASP A 214 19.12 8.58 -0.59
N LYS A 215 18.91 9.91 -0.54
CA LYS A 215 19.35 10.75 0.58
C LYS A 215 18.61 10.38 1.87
N ALA A 216 17.29 10.18 1.80
CA ALA A 216 16.48 9.75 2.94
C ALA A 216 16.93 8.38 3.47
N LEU A 217 17.11 7.39 2.59
CA LEU A 217 17.62 6.06 2.92
C LEU A 217 19.01 6.14 3.60
N THR A 218 19.93 6.91 3.02
CA THR A 218 21.29 7.09 3.56
C THR A 218 21.29 7.79 4.92
N THR A 219 20.39 8.77 5.12
CA THR A 219 20.24 9.50 6.39
C THR A 219 19.66 8.60 7.47
N PHE A 220 18.64 7.80 7.14
CA PHE A 220 18.03 6.84 8.06
C PHE A 220 19.04 5.77 8.51
N ILE A 221 19.75 5.16 7.57
CA ILE A 221 20.72 4.07 7.79
C ILE A 221 21.94 4.49 8.64
N ASN A 222 22.32 5.77 8.60
CA ASN A 222 23.46 6.30 9.37
C ASN A 222 23.03 7.11 10.61
N GLY A 223 21.73 7.16 10.92
CA GLY A 223 21.18 7.85 12.07
C GLY A 223 20.09 7.02 12.76
N PRO A 224 18.79 7.35 12.62
CA PRO A 224 17.69 6.74 13.39
C PRO A 224 17.63 5.21 13.42
N LEU A 225 18.15 4.50 12.40
CA LEU A 225 18.13 3.04 12.33
C LEU A 225 18.70 2.35 13.58
N ILE A 226 19.75 2.91 14.21
CA ILE A 226 20.40 2.26 15.38
C ILE A 226 19.51 2.26 16.64
N GLU A 227 18.53 3.15 16.72
CA GLU A 227 17.58 3.24 17.83
C GLU A 227 16.14 2.85 17.44
N TYR A 228 15.93 2.30 16.23
CA TYR A 228 14.60 2.06 15.67
C TYR A 228 13.72 1.22 16.59
N SER A 229 14.25 0.19 17.27
CA SER A 229 13.46 -0.59 18.24
C SER A 229 12.83 0.27 19.34
N LYS A 230 13.62 1.17 19.94
CA LYS A 230 13.20 2.02 21.07
C LYS A 230 12.31 3.18 20.65
N ASN A 231 12.49 3.67 19.41
CA ASN A 231 11.89 4.91 18.95
C ASN A 231 10.73 4.72 17.94
N ARG A 232 10.46 3.50 17.45
CA ARG A 232 9.33 3.17 16.54
C ARG A 232 7.93 3.39 17.13
N SER A 233 7.81 3.59 18.44
CA SER A 233 6.52 3.80 19.12
C SER A 233 6.20 5.27 19.33
N LYS A 234 7.20 6.16 19.25
CA LYS A 234 7.06 7.59 19.53
C LYS A 234 6.49 8.31 18.32
N ALA A 235 5.30 8.89 18.46
CA ALA A 235 4.73 9.76 17.43
C ALA A 235 5.37 11.16 17.41
N ASP A 236 5.98 11.57 18.52
CA ASP A 236 6.54 12.92 18.70
C ASP A 236 7.80 13.23 17.85
N SER A 237 8.48 12.23 17.29
CA SER A 237 9.85 12.36 16.81
C SER A 237 10.05 11.83 15.39
N ALA A 238 11.03 12.41 14.67
CA ALA A 238 11.39 12.01 13.30
C ALA A 238 12.28 10.73 13.28
N THR A 239 11.75 9.62 13.81
CA THR A 239 12.50 8.39 14.15
C THR A 239 12.33 7.26 13.16
N THR A 240 11.27 7.27 12.37
CA THR A 240 11.05 6.31 11.27
C THR A 240 11.78 6.76 10.00
N SER A 241 11.74 5.93 8.95
CA SER A 241 12.54 6.16 7.73
C SER A 241 11.96 7.19 6.76
N PHE A 242 10.67 7.52 6.88
CA PHE A 242 9.91 8.33 5.91
C PHE A 242 10.05 7.84 4.45
N LEU A 243 10.26 6.53 4.25
CA LEU A 243 10.43 5.91 2.93
C LEU A 243 9.13 5.45 2.29
N SER A 244 8.00 5.42 3.00
CA SER A 244 6.75 4.82 2.50
C SER A 244 6.24 5.42 1.17
N PRO A 245 6.17 6.75 0.95
CA PRO A 245 5.78 7.28 -0.37
C PRO A 245 6.77 6.91 -1.48
N ARG A 246 8.05 6.81 -1.12
CA ARG A 246 9.17 6.50 -2.03
C ARG A 246 9.19 5.02 -2.42
N LEU A 247 8.70 4.13 -1.55
CA LEU A 247 8.52 2.70 -1.79
C LEU A 247 7.20 2.40 -2.52
N HIS A 248 6.18 3.26 -2.39
CA HIS A 248 4.92 3.16 -3.15
C HIS A 248 5.11 3.57 -4.62
N PHE A 249 5.79 4.70 -4.89
CA PHE A 249 6.10 5.15 -6.27
C PHE A 249 7.39 4.55 -6.85
N GLY A 250 7.98 3.54 -6.17
CA GLY A 250 9.20 2.86 -6.62
C GLY A 250 10.36 3.81 -6.90
N GLU A 251 10.44 4.93 -6.19
CA GLU A 251 11.56 5.88 -6.22
C GLU A 251 12.83 5.29 -5.59
N VAL A 252 12.68 4.30 -4.72
CA VAL A 252 13.77 3.52 -4.14
C VAL A 252 13.42 2.03 -4.22
N SER A 253 14.37 1.22 -4.69
CA SER A 253 14.22 -0.23 -4.77
C SER A 253 14.16 -0.85 -3.38
N VAL A 254 13.21 -1.77 -3.14
CA VAL A 254 13.14 -2.53 -1.89
C VAL A 254 14.35 -3.47 -1.74
N ARG A 255 14.86 -4.06 -2.84
CA ARG A 255 16.13 -4.81 -2.86
C ARG A 255 17.30 -3.94 -2.38
N LYS A 256 17.37 -2.67 -2.83
CA LYS A 256 18.39 -1.71 -2.38
C LYS A 256 18.27 -1.37 -0.89
N VAL A 257 17.05 -1.28 -0.35
CA VAL A 257 16.83 -1.12 1.10
C VAL A 257 17.32 -2.36 1.84
N PHE A 258 16.84 -3.55 1.48
CA PHE A 258 17.17 -4.83 2.11
C PHE A 258 18.68 -5.08 2.16
N HIS A 259 19.37 -5.03 1.01
CA HIS A 259 20.82 -5.27 0.94
C HIS A 259 21.63 -4.29 1.80
N ARG A 260 21.25 -3.00 1.84
CA ARG A 260 21.92 -1.99 2.69
C ARG A 260 21.68 -2.23 4.19
N ILE A 261 20.47 -2.64 4.56
CA ILE A 261 20.11 -2.96 5.95
C ILE A 261 20.78 -4.26 6.41
N ARG A 262 20.79 -5.31 5.59
CA ARG A 262 21.48 -6.59 5.86
C ARG A 262 22.99 -6.39 6.02
N THR A 263 23.60 -5.50 5.23
CA THR A 263 25.02 -5.10 5.39
C THR A 263 25.28 -4.48 6.78
N LYS A 264 24.40 -3.60 7.27
CA LYS A 264 24.50 -3.05 8.64
C LYS A 264 24.27 -4.13 9.71
N GLN A 265 23.40 -5.09 9.47
CA GLN A 265 23.16 -6.21 10.39
C GLN A 265 24.43 -7.02 10.65
N THR A 266 25.12 -7.45 9.58
CA THR A 266 26.38 -8.21 9.70
C THR A 266 27.47 -7.39 10.40
N LEU A 267 27.55 -6.09 10.12
CA LEU A 267 28.50 -5.19 10.79
C LEU A 267 28.19 -5.05 12.29
N TRP A 268 26.93 -4.82 12.68
CA TRP A 268 26.55 -4.70 14.09
C TRP A 268 26.61 -6.01 14.86
N ALA A 269 26.33 -7.16 14.23
CA ALA A 269 26.57 -8.47 14.84
C ALA A 269 28.06 -8.73 15.12
N ASN A 270 28.95 -8.36 14.19
CA ASN A 270 30.41 -8.45 14.39
C ASN A 270 30.91 -7.48 15.48
N GLU A 271 30.25 -6.35 15.69
CA GLU A 271 30.51 -5.41 16.79
C GLU A 271 29.85 -5.83 18.12
N GLY A 272 29.00 -6.87 18.14
CA GLY A 272 28.21 -7.29 19.30
C GLY A 272 27.10 -6.32 19.70
N ASN A 273 26.69 -5.42 18.80
CA ASN A 273 25.71 -4.37 19.04
C ASN A 273 24.27 -4.88 18.91
N LYS A 274 23.83 -5.64 19.93
CA LYS A 274 22.49 -6.24 20.03
C LYS A 274 21.35 -5.25 19.81
N ALA A 275 21.49 -3.99 20.25
CA ALA A 275 20.45 -2.97 20.08
C ALA A 275 20.32 -2.52 18.60
N GLY A 276 21.44 -2.48 17.86
CA GLY A 276 21.45 -2.28 16.42
C GLY A 276 20.86 -3.49 15.68
N GLU A 277 21.24 -4.71 16.05
CA GLU A 277 20.70 -5.95 15.48
C GLU A 277 19.18 -6.07 15.64
N GLU A 278 18.66 -5.83 16.85
CA GLU A 278 17.23 -5.81 17.16
C GLU A 278 16.48 -4.74 16.34
N SER A 279 17.05 -3.54 16.26
CA SER A 279 16.50 -2.44 15.47
C SER A 279 16.47 -2.75 13.97
N VAL A 280 17.48 -3.47 13.45
CA VAL A 280 17.47 -3.99 12.07
C VAL A 280 16.41 -5.06 11.88
N ASN A 281 16.30 -6.06 12.75
CA ASN A 281 15.28 -7.11 12.66
C ASN A 281 13.86 -6.52 12.62
N LEU A 282 13.60 -5.52 13.45
CA LEU A 282 12.31 -4.82 13.47
C LEU A 282 12.07 -3.95 12.24
N PHE A 283 13.10 -3.29 11.68
CA PHE A 283 12.96 -2.56 10.42
C PHE A 283 12.75 -3.49 9.23
N LEU A 284 13.45 -4.64 9.20
CA LEU A 284 13.23 -5.68 8.21
C LEU A 284 11.82 -6.27 8.32
N LYS A 285 11.27 -6.50 9.52
CA LYS A 285 9.85 -6.86 9.70
C LYS A 285 8.89 -5.79 9.16
N SER A 286 9.21 -4.50 9.29
CA SER A 286 8.44 -3.42 8.65
C SER A 286 8.49 -3.44 7.12
N ILE A 287 9.62 -3.87 6.51
CA ILE A 287 9.70 -4.11 5.06
C ILE A 287 8.88 -5.37 4.69
N GLY A 288 9.01 -6.45 5.45
CA GLY A 288 8.27 -7.69 5.22
C GLY A 288 6.75 -7.50 5.21
N LEU A 289 6.19 -6.61 6.05
CA LEU A 289 4.76 -6.29 6.04
C LEU A 289 4.30 -5.69 4.69
N ARG A 290 5.17 -4.90 4.02
CA ARG A 290 4.91 -4.41 2.67
C ARG A 290 4.91 -5.53 1.64
N GLU A 291 5.86 -6.46 1.72
CA GLU A 291 5.91 -7.64 0.84
C GLU A 291 4.66 -8.52 1.04
N PHE A 292 4.29 -8.79 2.29
CA PHE A 292 3.09 -9.55 2.66
C PHE A 292 1.80 -8.89 2.16
N SER A 293 1.73 -7.55 2.13
CA SER A 293 0.57 -6.85 1.55
C SER A 293 0.35 -7.18 0.06
N ARG A 294 1.43 -7.31 -0.73
CA ARG A 294 1.36 -7.73 -2.14
C ARG A 294 1.02 -9.20 -2.26
N TYR A 295 1.62 -10.02 -1.41
CA TYR A 295 1.37 -11.45 -1.33
C TYR A 295 -0.12 -11.74 -1.11
N MET A 296 -0.74 -11.11 -0.11
CA MET A 296 -2.17 -11.25 0.16
C MET A 296 -3.04 -10.65 -0.95
N SER A 297 -2.67 -9.51 -1.55
CA SER A 297 -3.35 -8.94 -2.72
C SER A 297 -3.34 -9.89 -3.93
N PHE A 298 -2.22 -10.58 -4.17
CA PHE A 298 -2.06 -11.51 -5.28
C PHE A 298 -2.89 -12.79 -5.12
N TYR A 299 -2.82 -13.44 -3.95
CA TYR A 299 -3.60 -14.65 -3.67
C TYR A 299 -5.08 -14.38 -3.40
N HIS A 300 -5.45 -13.14 -3.02
CA HIS A 300 -6.83 -12.72 -2.81
C HIS A 300 -7.13 -11.38 -3.51
N PRO A 301 -7.39 -11.39 -4.83
CA PRO A 301 -7.56 -10.16 -5.61
C PRO A 301 -8.66 -9.21 -5.11
N TYR A 302 -9.71 -9.70 -4.45
CA TYR A 302 -10.79 -8.84 -3.93
C TYR A 302 -10.53 -8.26 -2.53
N SER A 303 -9.35 -8.48 -1.93
CA SER A 303 -8.98 -8.06 -0.57
C SER A 303 -9.06 -6.54 -0.28
N HIS A 304 -9.13 -5.71 -1.32
CA HIS A 304 -9.24 -4.25 -1.24
C HIS A 304 -10.68 -3.73 -1.11
N GLU A 305 -11.68 -4.57 -1.42
CA GLU A 305 -13.11 -4.29 -1.27
C GLU A 305 -13.81 -5.26 -0.30
N ARG A 306 -13.32 -6.51 -0.23
CA ARG A 306 -13.89 -7.60 0.57
C ARG A 306 -12.88 -8.00 1.66
N PRO A 307 -13.28 -8.08 2.94
CA PRO A 307 -12.40 -8.59 4.00
C PRO A 307 -12.07 -10.07 3.76
N LEU A 308 -10.84 -10.49 4.07
CA LEU A 308 -10.40 -11.88 3.89
C LEU A 308 -11.19 -12.86 4.77
N LEU A 309 -11.44 -12.47 6.02
CA LEU A 309 -12.35 -13.17 6.91
C LEU A 309 -13.71 -12.46 6.93
N GLY A 310 -14.74 -13.11 6.37
CA GLY A 310 -16.10 -12.55 6.19
C GLY A 310 -16.91 -12.29 7.47
N GLN A 311 -16.31 -12.43 8.65
CA GLN A 311 -16.93 -12.29 9.98
C GLN A 311 -17.55 -10.92 10.28
N LEU A 312 -17.26 -9.87 9.50
CA LEU A 312 -17.92 -8.56 9.59
C LEU A 312 -18.97 -8.31 8.48
N LYS A 313 -19.36 -9.33 7.70
CA LYS A 313 -20.36 -9.21 6.60
C LYS A 313 -21.68 -8.61 7.06
N TYR A 314 -22.12 -8.93 8.28
CA TYR A 314 -23.38 -8.50 8.88
C TYR A 314 -23.20 -7.53 10.05
N PHE A 315 -22.04 -6.89 10.20
CA PHE A 315 -21.83 -5.92 11.28
C PHE A 315 -22.68 -4.65 11.03
N PRO A 316 -23.47 -4.17 12.01
CA PRO A 316 -24.37 -3.04 11.83
C PRO A 316 -23.61 -1.69 11.90
N TRP A 317 -22.89 -1.36 10.84
CA TRP A 317 -22.13 -0.11 10.72
C TRP A 317 -23.05 1.13 10.79
N LEU A 318 -22.65 2.13 11.56
CA LEU A 318 -23.37 3.40 11.73
C LEU A 318 -23.09 4.34 10.54
N VAL A 319 -24.11 4.61 9.74
CA VAL A 319 -24.03 5.51 8.57
C VAL A 319 -24.28 6.97 9.00
N ASP A 320 -23.41 7.52 9.85
CA ASP A 320 -23.51 8.90 10.36
C ASP A 320 -22.45 9.83 9.74
N GLU A 321 -22.92 10.76 8.89
CA GLU A 321 -22.06 11.75 8.23
C GLU A 321 -21.46 12.79 9.19
N GLY A 322 -22.14 13.07 10.32
CA GLY A 322 -21.68 14.00 11.35
C GLY A 322 -20.48 13.45 12.12
N TYR A 323 -20.53 12.18 12.52
CA TYR A 323 -19.42 11.44 13.11
C TYR A 323 -18.23 11.37 12.14
N PHE A 324 -18.48 11.02 10.87
CA PHE A 324 -17.42 10.99 9.85
C PHE A 324 -16.79 12.37 9.61
N LYS A 325 -17.59 13.44 9.64
CA LYS A 325 -17.13 14.84 9.54
C LYS A 325 -16.30 15.27 10.76
N ALA A 326 -16.72 14.91 11.97
CA ALA A 326 -15.99 15.21 13.21
C ALA A 326 -14.62 14.48 13.26
N TRP A 327 -14.59 13.21 12.86
CA TRP A 327 -13.36 12.43 12.71
C TRP A 327 -12.42 13.07 11.68
N ARG A 328 -12.89 13.32 10.45
CA ARG A 328 -12.10 13.96 9.37
C ARG A 328 -11.50 15.31 9.76
N GLN A 329 -12.15 16.07 10.64
CA GLN A 329 -11.70 17.40 11.07
C GLN A 329 -10.77 17.39 12.30
N GLY A 330 -10.58 16.25 12.98
CA GLY A 330 -9.91 16.23 14.28
C GLY A 330 -10.68 17.06 15.32
N ARG A 331 -11.96 16.71 15.49
CA ARG A 331 -12.90 17.30 16.46
C ARG A 331 -13.71 16.21 17.19
N THR A 332 -13.07 15.09 17.53
CA THR A 332 -13.66 13.96 18.26
C THR A 332 -13.66 14.15 19.78
N GLY A 333 -12.84 15.08 20.29
CA GLY A 333 -12.62 15.29 21.72
C GLY A 333 -11.51 14.40 22.31
N TYR A 334 -10.92 13.50 21.52
CA TYR A 334 -9.80 12.64 21.91
C TYR A 334 -8.47 13.19 21.38
N PRO A 335 -7.57 13.75 22.22
CA PRO A 335 -6.43 14.53 21.76
C PRO A 335 -5.48 13.80 20.80
N LEU A 336 -5.20 12.52 21.03
CA LEU A 336 -4.32 11.73 20.17
C LEU A 336 -4.93 11.48 18.78
N VAL A 337 -6.24 11.30 18.71
CA VAL A 337 -6.99 11.13 17.46
C VAL A 337 -7.04 12.46 16.70
N ASP A 338 -7.40 13.54 17.39
CA ASP A 338 -7.57 14.86 16.80
C ASP A 338 -6.24 15.47 16.33
N ALA A 339 -5.14 15.20 17.04
CA ALA A 339 -3.78 15.52 16.60
C ALA A 339 -3.43 14.78 15.30
N GLY A 340 -3.68 13.46 15.24
CA GLY A 340 -3.41 12.65 14.05
C GLY A 340 -4.18 13.11 12.82
N MET A 341 -5.49 13.38 12.95
CA MET A 341 -6.30 13.81 11.81
C MET A 341 -5.88 15.19 11.27
N ARG A 342 -5.29 16.05 12.11
CA ARG A 342 -4.67 17.32 11.68
C ARG A 342 -3.28 17.13 11.04
N GLU A 343 -2.43 16.25 11.58
CA GLU A 343 -1.14 15.89 10.97
C GLU A 343 -1.35 15.32 9.55
N LEU A 344 -2.30 14.41 9.39
CA LEU A 344 -2.69 13.80 8.12
C LEU A 344 -3.06 14.87 7.08
N TRP A 345 -3.96 15.79 7.44
CA TRP A 345 -4.41 16.84 6.53
C TRP A 345 -3.29 17.81 6.14
N ALA A 346 -2.43 18.20 7.09
CA ALA A 346 -1.38 19.20 6.90
C ALA A 346 -0.12 18.66 6.19
N THR A 347 0.24 17.40 6.42
CA THR A 347 1.50 16.81 5.94
C THR A 347 1.31 15.75 4.86
N GLY A 348 0.11 15.18 4.74
CA GLY A 348 -0.17 14.03 3.87
C GLY A 348 0.43 12.71 4.39
N TRP A 349 0.80 12.61 5.67
CA TRP A 349 1.43 11.42 6.24
C TRP A 349 0.97 11.21 7.69
N LEU A 350 1.07 9.97 8.15
CA LEU A 350 0.86 9.59 9.54
C LEU A 350 1.89 8.53 9.98
N HIS A 351 2.31 8.61 11.23
CA HIS A 351 3.06 7.55 11.90
C HIS A 351 2.20 6.28 12.07
N ASP A 352 2.79 5.09 11.90
CA ASP A 352 2.14 3.77 12.00
C ASP A 352 1.17 3.65 13.19
N ARG A 353 1.66 3.91 14.41
CA ARG A 353 0.83 3.85 15.64
C ARG A 353 -0.35 4.82 15.62
N ILE A 354 -0.20 5.99 14.99
CA ILE A 354 -1.30 6.97 14.89
C ILE A 354 -2.31 6.55 13.82
N ARG A 355 -1.89 5.92 12.71
CA ARG A 355 -2.81 5.29 11.74
C ARG A 355 -3.70 4.29 12.44
N VAL A 356 -3.12 3.40 13.27
CA VAL A 356 -3.86 2.41 14.08
C VAL A 356 -4.82 3.09 15.07
N VAL A 357 -4.39 4.13 15.78
CA VAL A 357 -5.27 4.84 16.74
C VAL A 357 -6.47 5.50 16.02
N VAL A 358 -6.26 6.26 14.95
CA VAL A 358 -7.37 6.99 14.29
C VAL A 358 -8.34 6.06 13.57
N SER A 359 -7.87 4.94 13.01
CA SER A 359 -8.72 3.95 12.33
C SER A 359 -9.46 3.06 13.33
N SER A 360 -8.80 2.56 14.38
CA SER A 360 -9.42 1.80 15.47
C SER A 360 -10.53 2.63 16.14
N PHE A 361 -10.28 3.92 16.36
CA PHE A 361 -11.32 4.86 16.82
C PHE A 361 -12.51 4.95 15.84
N SER A 362 -12.25 5.05 14.54
CA SER A 362 -13.32 5.12 13.52
C SER A 362 -14.20 3.87 13.48
N VAL A 363 -13.62 2.66 13.58
CA VAL A 363 -14.38 1.40 13.43
C VAL A 363 -14.90 0.82 14.75
N LYS A 364 -14.22 1.05 15.88
CA LYS A 364 -14.62 0.52 17.20
C LYS A 364 -15.40 1.53 18.05
N VAL A 365 -15.00 2.81 18.05
CA VAL A 365 -15.64 3.85 18.90
C VAL A 365 -16.78 4.56 18.17
N LEU A 366 -16.56 5.00 16.92
CA LEU A 366 -17.61 5.62 16.10
C LEU A 366 -18.47 4.60 15.35
N GLN A 367 -17.94 3.39 15.11
CA GLN A 367 -18.60 2.33 14.33
C GLN A 367 -18.96 2.73 12.88
N LEU A 368 -18.17 3.62 12.29
CA LEU A 368 -18.32 4.02 10.89
C LEU A 368 -17.83 2.91 9.94
N PRO A 369 -18.41 2.76 8.73
CA PRO A 369 -17.91 1.82 7.73
C PRO A 369 -16.42 2.01 7.46
N TRP A 370 -15.63 0.94 7.60
CA TRP A 370 -14.17 0.97 7.40
C TRP A 370 -13.77 1.49 6.00
N THR A 371 -14.59 1.24 4.98
CA THR A 371 -14.41 1.73 3.61
C THR A 371 -14.45 3.25 3.48
N TRP A 372 -15.17 3.97 4.37
CA TRP A 372 -15.16 5.43 4.41
C TRP A 372 -13.84 5.96 4.97
N GLY A 373 -13.28 5.28 5.97
CA GLY A 373 -11.95 5.56 6.51
C GLY A 373 -10.86 5.30 5.47
N MET A 374 -10.91 4.14 4.81
CA MET A 374 -10.01 3.76 3.70
C MET A 374 -10.05 4.79 2.57
N LYS A 375 -11.25 5.22 2.12
CA LYS A 375 -11.35 6.24 1.06
C LYS A 375 -10.80 7.60 1.49
N TYR A 376 -10.98 8.00 2.74
CA TYR A 376 -10.39 9.24 3.25
C TYR A 376 -8.85 9.15 3.32
N PHE A 377 -8.31 8.00 3.75
CA PHE A 377 -6.87 7.71 3.73
C PHE A 377 -6.32 7.74 2.30
N TRP A 378 -6.98 7.09 1.34
CA TRP A 378 -6.62 7.11 -0.08
C TRP A 378 -6.48 8.52 -0.66
N ASP A 379 -7.40 9.42 -0.31
CA ASP A 379 -7.39 10.80 -0.82
C ASP A 379 -6.38 11.73 -0.10
N THR A 380 -5.87 11.34 1.07
CA THR A 380 -5.07 12.20 1.97
C THR A 380 -3.66 11.69 2.32
N LEU A 381 -3.32 10.42 2.06
CA LEU A 381 -1.98 9.86 2.28
C LEU A 381 -1.07 9.95 1.04
N LEU A 382 0.17 10.39 1.23
CA LEU A 382 1.24 10.38 0.21
C LEU A 382 1.75 8.97 -0.09
N ASP A 383 1.48 8.04 0.81
CA ASP A 383 1.70 6.59 0.70
C ASP A 383 0.37 5.81 0.68
N ALA A 384 -0.66 6.40 0.05
CA ALA A 384 -1.90 5.72 -0.30
C ALA A 384 -1.61 4.54 -1.25
N ASP A 385 -1.59 3.34 -0.69
CA ASP A 385 -1.07 2.12 -1.30
C ASP A 385 -2.12 1.02 -1.15
N LEU A 386 -2.67 0.51 -2.25
CA LEU A 386 -3.89 -0.29 -2.21
C LEU A 386 -3.68 -1.57 -1.39
N GLU A 387 -2.55 -2.22 -1.63
CA GLU A 387 -2.13 -3.44 -0.95
C GLU A 387 -1.93 -3.21 0.56
N SER A 388 -1.15 -2.18 0.95
CA SER A 388 -0.83 -1.93 2.37
C SER A 388 -1.95 -1.24 3.16
N ASP A 389 -2.79 -0.40 2.54
CA ASP A 389 -3.95 0.19 3.21
C ASP A 389 -5.01 -0.89 3.47
N ALA A 390 -5.30 -1.75 2.49
CA ALA A 390 -6.19 -2.90 2.68
C ALA A 390 -5.69 -3.84 3.80
N LEU A 391 -4.41 -4.22 3.79
CA LEU A 391 -3.82 -5.01 4.88
C LEU A 391 -3.95 -4.30 6.25
N GLY A 392 -3.73 -2.99 6.28
CA GLY A 392 -3.87 -2.16 7.48
C GLY A 392 -5.30 -2.17 8.04
N TRP A 393 -6.29 -1.80 7.24
CA TRP A 393 -7.69 -1.80 7.68
C TRP A 393 -8.13 -3.19 8.14
N GLN A 394 -7.78 -4.26 7.41
CA GLN A 394 -8.10 -5.63 7.80
C GLN A 394 -7.42 -6.07 9.11
N PHE A 395 -6.19 -5.64 9.38
CA PHE A 395 -5.52 -5.87 10.66
C PHE A 395 -6.27 -5.18 11.82
N ILE A 396 -6.70 -3.93 11.62
CA ILE A 396 -7.41 -3.12 12.62
C ILE A 396 -8.85 -3.63 12.86
N THR A 397 -9.53 -4.13 11.83
CA THR A 397 -10.86 -4.75 11.94
C THR A 397 -10.83 -6.23 12.36
N GLY A 398 -9.66 -6.81 12.63
CA GLY A 398 -9.54 -8.23 13.02
C GLY A 398 -9.95 -9.23 11.94
N THR A 399 -9.95 -8.82 10.66
CA THR A 399 -10.33 -9.67 9.52
C THR A 399 -9.14 -10.36 8.85
N LEU A 400 -7.96 -10.29 9.47
CA LEU A 400 -6.79 -11.15 9.21
C LEU A 400 -6.67 -12.23 10.30
N PRO A 401 -6.07 -13.41 10.02
CA PRO A 401 -5.72 -14.40 11.04
C PRO A 401 -4.81 -13.83 12.15
N ASP A 402 -3.83 -13.00 11.77
CA ASP A 402 -2.91 -12.29 12.67
C ASP A 402 -3.45 -10.90 13.11
N GLY A 403 -4.76 -10.65 12.99
CA GLY A 403 -5.39 -9.35 13.23
C GLY A 403 -5.44 -8.94 14.71
N CYS A 404 -5.71 -7.65 14.97
CA CYS A 404 -6.11 -7.20 16.30
C CYS A 404 -7.48 -7.77 16.68
N GLU A 405 -7.66 -8.19 17.93
CA GLU A 405 -8.97 -8.58 18.44
C GLU A 405 -9.97 -7.41 18.29
N PHE A 406 -11.10 -7.68 17.62
CA PHE A 406 -12.08 -6.64 17.30
C PHE A 406 -12.81 -6.11 18.56
N LEU A 407 -13.04 -6.97 19.56
CA LEU A 407 -13.63 -6.63 20.87
C LEU A 407 -12.76 -5.67 21.71
N GLY A 408 -11.45 -5.64 21.51
CA GLY A 408 -10.56 -4.78 22.26
C GLY A 408 -10.64 -3.33 21.77
N ILE A 409 -11.37 -2.47 22.46
CA ILE A 409 -11.33 -1.02 22.20
C ILE A 409 -10.05 -0.43 22.79
N ASP A 410 -9.15 0.04 21.92
CA ASP A 410 -7.95 0.78 22.31
C ASP A 410 -8.37 2.15 22.88
N ASN A 411 -8.24 2.37 24.19
CA ASN A 411 -8.53 3.68 24.79
C ASN A 411 -7.45 4.70 24.37
N PRO A 412 -7.78 5.78 23.63
CA PRO A 412 -6.79 6.75 23.15
C PRO A 412 -5.98 7.42 24.26
N GLN A 413 -6.51 7.50 25.49
CA GLN A 413 -5.80 7.98 26.67
C GLN A 413 -4.58 7.11 27.01
N PHE A 414 -4.76 5.79 27.06
CA PHE A 414 -3.68 4.85 27.39
C PHE A 414 -2.68 4.68 26.23
N GLU A 415 -3.13 4.79 24.99
CA GLU A 415 -2.21 4.88 23.84
C GLU A 415 -1.41 6.20 23.83
N GLY A 416 -2.00 7.29 24.33
CA GLY A 416 -1.32 8.57 24.57
C GLY A 416 -0.09 8.40 25.47
N TYR A 417 -0.24 7.73 26.62
CA TYR A 417 0.88 7.46 27.53
C TYR A 417 1.98 6.57 26.92
N LYS A 418 1.66 5.74 25.90
CA LYS A 418 2.63 4.86 25.22
C LYS A 418 3.37 5.54 24.07
N PHE A 419 2.67 6.39 23.30
CA PHE A 419 3.16 6.92 22.02
C PHE A 419 3.50 8.43 22.06
N ASP A 420 2.98 9.16 23.03
CA ASP A 420 3.26 10.57 23.31
C ASP A 420 3.32 10.83 24.84
N PRO A 421 4.28 10.21 25.57
CA PRO A 421 4.31 10.22 27.04
C PRO A 421 4.45 11.62 27.66
N ASN A 422 4.91 12.61 26.89
CA ASN A 422 5.08 14.00 27.34
C ASN A 422 3.97 14.95 26.87
N GLY A 423 3.14 14.53 25.90
CA GLY A 423 2.17 15.39 25.22
C GLY A 423 2.75 16.23 24.08
N GLU A 424 3.98 15.98 23.62
CA GLU A 424 4.69 16.78 22.60
C GLU A 424 4.17 16.53 21.17
N TYR A 425 3.47 15.43 20.93
CA TYR A 425 2.71 15.23 19.69
C TYR A 425 1.40 16.03 19.75
N VAL A 426 0.65 15.90 20.84
CA VAL A 426 -0.60 16.64 21.07
C VAL A 426 -0.38 18.16 21.05
N ARG A 427 0.56 18.70 21.84
CA ARG A 427 0.86 20.15 21.93
C ARG A 427 1.19 20.79 20.58
N ARG A 428 1.78 20.03 19.65
CA ARG A 428 2.19 20.48 18.31
C ARG A 428 1.01 20.59 17.33
N TRP A 429 0.07 19.65 17.38
CA TRP A 429 -1.05 19.56 16.44
C TRP A 429 -2.37 20.15 16.99
N LEU A 430 -2.49 20.22 18.32
CA LEU A 430 -3.57 20.86 19.07
C LEU A 430 -3.01 22.07 19.86
N PRO A 431 -2.68 23.19 19.19
CA PRO A 431 -2.15 24.39 19.84
C PRO A 431 -3.06 24.93 20.97
N GLU A 432 -4.36 24.66 20.91
CA GLU A 432 -5.34 24.97 21.96
C GLU A 432 -5.06 24.23 23.29
N LEU A 433 -4.43 23.05 23.26
CA LEU A 433 -4.12 22.26 24.46
C LEU A 433 -2.70 22.52 25.02
N VAL A 434 -1.91 23.39 24.40
CA VAL A 434 -0.47 23.60 24.71
C VAL A 434 -0.16 23.87 26.19
N ARG A 435 -1.09 24.48 26.92
CA ARG A 435 -0.92 24.87 28.34
C ARG A 435 -1.40 23.84 29.36
N LEU A 436 -2.09 22.78 28.92
CA LEU A 436 -2.62 21.76 29.83
C LEU A 436 -1.47 20.90 30.39
N PRO A 437 -1.43 20.56 31.70
CA PRO A 437 -0.39 19.69 32.25
C PRO A 437 -0.37 18.31 31.58
N THR A 438 0.81 17.71 31.45
CA THR A 438 0.99 16.41 30.76
C THR A 438 0.17 15.26 31.37
N GLU A 439 -0.17 15.33 32.65
CA GLU A 439 -1.12 14.42 33.31
C GLU A 439 -2.45 14.35 32.53
N TRP A 440 -3.03 15.50 32.18
CA TRP A 440 -4.37 15.61 31.59
C TRP A 440 -4.38 15.77 30.07
N ILE A 441 -3.20 15.84 29.42
CA ILE A 441 -3.05 16.21 28.01
C ILE A 441 -3.75 15.25 27.03
N HIS A 442 -3.94 13.99 27.45
CA HIS A 442 -4.60 12.93 26.67
C HIS A 442 -6.06 12.68 27.07
N HIS A 443 -6.56 13.35 28.12
CA HIS A 443 -7.92 13.20 28.63
C HIS A 443 -8.45 14.49 29.30
N PRO A 444 -8.57 15.60 28.55
CA PRO A 444 -8.93 16.91 29.09
C PRO A 444 -10.32 16.97 29.72
N TRP A 445 -11.21 16.01 29.43
CA TRP A 445 -12.55 15.91 30.00
C TRP A 445 -12.56 15.49 31.49
N ASP A 446 -11.54 14.79 31.97
CA ASP A 446 -11.42 14.41 33.40
C ASP A 446 -10.74 15.52 34.24
N ALA A 447 -10.21 16.56 33.59
CA ALA A 447 -9.40 17.58 34.24
C ALA A 447 -10.24 18.52 35.13
N PRO A 448 -9.78 18.87 36.34
CA PRO A 448 -10.50 19.81 37.20
C PRO A 448 -10.70 21.17 36.52
N GLU A 449 -11.87 21.80 36.72
CA GLU A 449 -12.20 23.11 36.13
C GLU A 449 -11.12 24.17 36.35
N SER A 450 -10.49 24.18 37.52
CA SER A 450 -9.39 25.11 37.84
C SER A 450 -8.13 24.90 36.98
N VAL A 451 -7.87 23.66 36.55
CA VAL A 451 -6.76 23.31 35.64
C VAL A 451 -7.11 23.72 34.20
N LEU A 452 -8.34 23.46 33.78
CA LEU A 452 -8.84 23.89 32.46
C LEU A 452 -8.84 25.42 32.33
N GLN A 453 -9.37 26.14 33.33
CA GLN A 453 -9.35 27.61 33.37
C GLN A 453 -7.93 28.18 33.38
N ALA A 454 -6.99 27.57 34.13
CA ALA A 454 -5.58 27.99 34.15
C ALA A 454 -4.86 27.74 32.81
N ALA A 455 -5.21 26.65 32.09
CA ALA A 455 -4.75 26.41 30.73
C ALA A 455 -5.41 27.35 29.70
N GLY A 456 -6.61 27.85 29.99
CA GLY A 456 -7.44 28.63 29.06
C GLY A 456 -8.30 27.75 28.15
N ILE A 457 -8.71 26.57 28.61
CA ILE A 457 -9.51 25.58 27.87
C ILE A 457 -10.96 25.65 28.36
N GLU A 458 -11.89 25.67 27.41
CA GLU A 458 -13.33 25.68 27.63
C GLU A 458 -13.93 24.57 26.76
N LEU A 459 -14.30 23.44 27.39
CA LEU A 459 -14.79 22.26 26.70
C LEU A 459 -16.15 22.54 26.04
N GLY A 460 -16.31 22.07 24.81
CA GLY A 460 -17.43 22.40 23.92
C GLY A 460 -17.19 23.66 23.09
N SER A 461 -16.39 24.62 23.58
CA SER A 461 -16.12 25.90 22.90
C SER A 461 -14.81 25.90 22.12
N ASN A 462 -13.65 25.83 22.80
CA ASN A 462 -12.34 25.90 22.12
C ASN A 462 -11.70 24.52 21.88
N TYR A 463 -12.13 23.50 22.62
CA TYR A 463 -11.85 22.09 22.35
C TYR A 463 -13.14 21.28 22.61
N PRO A 464 -13.55 20.34 21.75
CA PRO A 464 -14.81 19.62 21.92
C PRO A 464 -14.78 18.63 23.10
N PHE A 465 -15.96 18.34 23.66
CA PHE A 465 -16.15 17.16 24.52
C PHE A 465 -15.97 15.87 23.70
N PRO A 466 -15.69 14.72 24.34
CA PRO A 466 -15.73 13.40 23.71
C PRO A 466 -17.05 13.19 22.96
N ILE A 467 -16.98 12.95 21.64
CA ILE A 467 -18.16 12.75 20.79
C ILE A 467 -18.95 11.47 21.15
N VAL A 468 -18.24 10.47 21.69
CA VAL A 468 -18.77 9.23 22.25
C VAL A 468 -17.87 8.87 23.43
N GLU A 469 -18.42 8.53 24.59
CA GLU A 469 -17.64 8.03 25.73
C GLU A 469 -17.17 6.58 25.51
N ILE A 470 -15.97 6.22 25.98
CA ILE A 470 -15.41 4.86 25.80
C ILE A 470 -16.31 3.77 26.42
N VAL A 471 -17.00 4.05 27.52
CA VAL A 471 -17.92 3.08 28.15
C VAL A 471 -19.12 2.81 27.24
N ALA A 472 -19.83 3.86 26.82
CA ALA A 472 -20.95 3.76 25.89
C ALA A 472 -20.55 3.19 24.52
N ALA A 473 -19.32 3.42 24.06
CA ALA A 473 -18.77 2.79 22.87
C ALA A 473 -18.59 1.28 23.03
N LYS A 474 -18.11 0.82 24.20
CA LYS A 474 -17.94 -0.61 24.49
C LYS A 474 -19.27 -1.34 24.58
N GLU A 475 -20.23 -0.78 25.31
CA GLU A 475 -21.59 -1.34 25.43
C GLU A 475 -22.26 -1.46 24.05
N ARG A 476 -22.17 -0.41 23.21
CA ARG A 476 -22.69 -0.42 21.84
C ARG A 476 -21.93 -1.38 20.90
N LEU A 477 -20.66 -1.69 21.17
CA LEU A 477 -19.87 -2.65 20.39
C LEU A 477 -20.26 -4.09 20.74
N GLU A 478 -20.49 -4.38 22.02
CA GLU A 478 -21.00 -5.68 22.48
C GLU A 478 -22.42 -5.95 21.96
N GLU A 479 -23.28 -4.92 21.92
CA GLU A 479 -24.60 -5.02 21.28
C GLU A 479 -24.49 -5.28 19.77
N ALA A 480 -23.69 -4.48 19.04
CA ALA A 480 -23.51 -4.62 17.59
C ALA A 480 -22.99 -6.02 17.19
N LEU A 481 -22.05 -6.59 17.97
CA LEU A 481 -21.57 -7.96 17.77
C LEU A 481 -22.63 -9.01 18.11
N SER A 482 -23.45 -8.80 19.15
CA SER A 482 -24.57 -9.68 19.48
C SER A 482 -25.62 -9.73 18.37
N GLN A 483 -25.93 -8.58 17.76
CA GLN A 483 -26.81 -8.49 16.59
C GLN A 483 -26.20 -9.19 15.36
N MET A 484 -24.92 -8.95 15.09
CA MET A 484 -24.17 -9.58 13.99
C MET A 484 -24.18 -11.11 14.06
N TRP A 485 -23.92 -11.70 15.23
CA TRP A 485 -23.95 -13.16 15.41
C TRP A 485 -25.37 -13.75 15.28
N GLN A 486 -26.40 -13.01 15.66
CA GLN A 486 -27.80 -13.43 15.41
C GLN A 486 -28.13 -13.43 13.92
N LEU A 487 -27.67 -12.42 13.16
CA LEU A 487 -27.83 -12.36 11.71
C LEU A 487 -27.05 -13.48 10.99
N GLU A 488 -25.82 -13.77 11.42
CA GLU A 488 -25.06 -14.91 10.88
C GLU A 488 -25.75 -16.25 11.15
N ALA A 489 -26.26 -16.47 12.36
CA ALA A 489 -26.98 -17.70 12.70
C ALA A 489 -28.27 -17.85 11.89
N ALA A 490 -29.02 -16.75 11.70
CA ALA A 490 -30.22 -16.74 10.87
C ALA A 490 -29.91 -17.03 9.40
N ALA A 491 -28.87 -16.41 8.83
CA ALA A 491 -28.45 -16.64 7.44
C ALA A 491 -28.00 -18.08 7.20
N ARG A 492 -27.17 -18.65 8.09
CA ARG A 492 -26.76 -20.06 8.01
C ARG A 492 -27.98 -20.99 8.08
N SER A 493 -28.93 -20.70 8.98
CA SER A 493 -30.16 -21.50 9.10
C SER A 493 -31.08 -21.38 7.87
N ALA A 494 -31.14 -20.23 7.19
CA ALA A 494 -31.91 -20.07 5.95
C ALA A 494 -31.36 -20.95 4.82
N ILE A 495 -30.02 -21.00 4.69
CA ILE A 495 -29.30 -21.86 3.74
C ILE A 495 -29.50 -23.34 4.08
N GLU A 496 -29.34 -23.73 5.35
CA GLU A 496 -29.52 -25.13 5.81
C GLU A 496 -30.98 -25.62 5.65
N ASN A 497 -31.97 -24.74 5.78
CA ASN A 497 -33.39 -25.06 5.57
C ASN A 497 -33.82 -24.99 4.08
N GLY A 498 -32.92 -24.65 3.16
CA GLY A 498 -33.17 -24.67 1.71
C GLY A 498 -34.25 -23.70 1.23
N MET A 499 -34.43 -22.55 1.92
CA MET A 499 -35.35 -21.50 1.45
C MET A 499 -34.73 -20.53 0.45
N GLU A 500 -33.41 -20.57 0.31
CA GLU A 500 -32.69 -20.03 -0.84
C GLU A 500 -32.11 -21.22 -1.63
N GLU A 501 -32.49 -21.38 -2.91
CA GLU A 501 -31.79 -22.32 -3.79
C GLU A 501 -30.36 -21.82 -3.97
N GLY A 502 -29.38 -22.67 -3.67
CA GLY A 502 -27.97 -22.30 -3.68
C GLY A 502 -27.45 -21.96 -5.08
N HIS A 503 -27.57 -20.70 -5.48
CA HIS A 503 -26.80 -20.14 -6.59
C HIS A 503 -25.31 -20.27 -6.27
N GLY A 504 -24.61 -21.11 -7.04
CA GLY A 504 -23.19 -21.39 -6.83
C GLY A 504 -22.35 -20.12 -6.90
N ASP A 505 -21.56 -19.88 -5.84
CA ASP A 505 -20.92 -18.62 -5.46
C ASP A 505 -20.30 -17.84 -6.64
N SER A 506 -21.14 -16.98 -7.24
CA SER A 506 -20.79 -16.12 -8.35
C SER A 506 -21.79 -14.96 -8.45
N THR A 507 -21.28 -13.73 -8.36
CA THR A 507 -22.04 -12.47 -8.51
C THR A 507 -23.20 -12.23 -7.53
N ASP A 508 -22.98 -12.48 -6.23
CA ASP A 508 -23.73 -11.79 -5.17
C ASP A 508 -23.33 -10.29 -5.16
N GLU A 509 -24.30 -9.41 -5.41
CA GLU A 509 -24.11 -7.95 -5.41
C GLU A 509 -24.02 -7.40 -3.97
N PHE A 510 -22.81 -7.34 -3.43
CA PHE A 510 -22.54 -6.51 -2.26
C PHE A 510 -22.65 -5.04 -2.64
N VAL A 511 -23.86 -4.47 -2.57
CA VAL A 511 -24.13 -3.05 -2.83
C VAL A 511 -23.21 -2.21 -1.95
N PRO A 512 -22.24 -1.45 -2.52
CA PRO A 512 -21.33 -0.66 -1.70
C PRO A 512 -22.13 0.39 -0.92
N ILE A 513 -21.93 0.47 0.41
CA ILE A 513 -22.55 1.52 1.23
C ILE A 513 -22.06 2.86 0.70
N ALA A 514 -22.92 3.52 -0.07
CA ALA A 514 -22.53 4.61 -0.95
C ALA A 514 -21.88 5.73 -0.14
N PHE A 515 -20.67 6.11 -0.53
CA PHE A 515 -19.99 7.24 0.08
C PHE A 515 -20.84 8.52 -0.12
N PRO A 516 -21.03 9.37 0.91
CA PRO A 516 -21.81 10.59 0.81
C PRO A 516 -21.39 11.49 -0.36
N GLN A 517 -22.18 11.47 -1.44
CA GLN A 517 -21.91 12.23 -2.65
C GLN A 517 -21.97 13.75 -2.40
N ALA A 518 -22.71 14.17 -1.37
CA ALA A 518 -22.96 15.56 -0.98
C ALA A 518 -21.87 16.18 -0.06
N MET A 519 -20.63 15.70 -0.09
CA MET A 519 -19.50 16.36 0.60
C MET A 519 -18.19 16.46 -0.22
N HIS A 520 -18.32 16.67 -1.53
CA HIS A 520 -17.40 17.63 -2.17
C HIS A 520 -17.59 19.01 -1.53
N MET A 521 -16.53 19.82 -1.44
CA MET A 521 -16.69 21.22 -1.03
C MET A 521 -17.45 21.98 -2.12
N GLU A 522 -18.70 22.34 -1.86
CA GLU A 522 -19.47 23.21 -2.74
C GLU A 522 -18.84 24.60 -2.80
N MET A 523 -18.17 24.89 -3.91
CA MET A 523 -18.05 26.25 -4.43
C MET A 523 -19.10 26.38 -5.53
N GLU A 524 -20.12 27.21 -5.29
CA GLU A 524 -21.29 27.34 -6.15
C GLU A 524 -20.91 27.63 -7.62
N ALA A 525 -21.37 26.76 -8.52
CA ALA A 525 -21.27 26.96 -9.96
C ALA A 525 -22.62 26.63 -10.62
N ASN A 526 -23.21 27.60 -11.30
CA ASN A 526 -24.57 27.49 -11.83
C ASN A 526 -24.70 26.44 -12.94
N ASN A 527 -25.57 25.45 -12.75
CA ASN A 527 -25.90 24.45 -13.76
C ASN A 527 -26.87 24.98 -14.83
N VAL A 528 -26.59 24.65 -16.09
CA VAL A 528 -27.50 24.86 -17.23
C VAL A 528 -27.79 23.49 -17.85
N PRO A 529 -29.07 23.08 -18.01
CA PRO A 529 -29.41 21.70 -18.36
C PRO A 529 -29.27 21.39 -19.85
N VAL A 530 -28.69 20.23 -20.16
CA VAL A 530 -28.71 19.61 -21.50
C VAL A 530 -29.70 18.43 -21.48
N ARG A 531 -30.48 18.28 -22.56
CA ARG A 531 -31.56 17.29 -22.66
C ARG A 531 -31.06 15.86 -22.93
N ASN A 532 -31.61 14.90 -22.19
CA ASN A 532 -31.66 13.50 -22.62
C ASN A 532 -32.61 13.32 -23.82
N ASN A 533 -32.30 12.34 -24.68
CA ASN A 533 -33.24 11.76 -25.65
C ASN A 533 -32.77 10.33 -25.98
N ASN A 534 -33.50 9.31 -25.51
CA ASN A 534 -33.36 7.92 -25.94
C ASN A 534 -34.64 7.48 -26.67
N PRO A 535 -34.52 6.61 -27.68
CA PRO A 535 -35.58 5.64 -27.96
C PRO A 535 -35.08 4.19 -27.90
N THR A 536 -35.92 3.35 -27.31
CA THR A 536 -35.81 1.88 -27.20
C THR A 536 -35.73 1.19 -28.57
N ILE A 537 -35.10 0.01 -28.65
CA ILE A 537 -35.53 -1.09 -29.54
C ILE A 537 -35.10 -2.45 -28.97
N THR A 538 -35.95 -3.46 -29.18
CA THR A 538 -35.83 -4.82 -28.62
C THR A 538 -35.40 -5.82 -29.70
N ALA A 539 -34.48 -6.74 -29.41
CA ALA A 539 -34.33 -7.99 -30.20
C ALA A 539 -33.64 -9.11 -29.38
N ILE A 540 -34.20 -10.32 -29.48
CA ILE A 540 -33.65 -11.57 -28.90
C ILE A 540 -33.03 -12.41 -30.02
N ARG A 541 -31.85 -13.02 -29.81
CA ARG A 541 -31.48 -14.33 -30.41
C ARG A 541 -30.23 -14.98 -29.81
N ARG A 542 -30.48 -16.07 -29.07
CA ARG A 542 -29.78 -17.38 -29.04
C ARG A 542 -28.28 -17.44 -29.35
N TYR A 543 -27.52 -17.87 -28.34
CA TYR A 543 -26.30 -18.68 -28.51
C TYR A 543 -26.67 -20.17 -28.55
N GLU A 544 -25.99 -20.94 -29.39
CA GLU A 544 -25.85 -22.41 -29.34
C GLU A 544 -24.62 -22.80 -30.19
N ASP A 545 -24.05 -23.98 -29.93
CA ASP A 545 -22.85 -24.57 -30.58
C ASP A 545 -21.48 -23.85 -30.38
N GLN A 546 -20.35 -24.55 -30.13
CA GLN A 546 -20.17 -25.97 -29.76
C GLN A 546 -18.83 -26.22 -29.01
N ILE A 547 -18.95 -26.79 -27.80
CA ILE A 547 -18.18 -27.91 -27.19
C ILE A 547 -16.64 -27.98 -27.35
N VAL A 548 -15.97 -28.06 -26.19
CA VAL A 548 -14.54 -28.42 -26.02
C VAL A 548 -14.36 -29.95 -25.95
N PRO A 549 -13.33 -30.55 -26.58
CA PRO A 549 -12.94 -31.94 -26.35
C PRO A 549 -11.84 -32.06 -25.29
N SER A 550 -12.22 -32.22 -24.02
CA SER A 550 -11.32 -32.78 -22.99
C SER A 550 -11.43 -34.31 -22.99
N MET A 551 -10.30 -35.03 -22.97
CA MET A 551 -10.25 -36.40 -22.45
C MET A 551 -8.87 -36.75 -21.92
N SER A 552 -8.86 -37.59 -20.89
CA SER A 552 -7.70 -37.96 -20.08
C SER A 552 -7.55 -39.48 -19.98
N SER A 553 -6.32 -39.94 -19.70
CA SER A 553 -5.97 -41.30 -19.26
C SER A 553 -6.11 -42.42 -20.33
N SER A 554 -5.49 -43.61 -20.22
CA SER A 554 -4.67 -44.23 -19.16
C SER A 554 -3.93 -45.50 -19.66
N PHE A 555 -3.05 -46.06 -18.80
CA PHE A 555 -2.70 -47.50 -18.60
C PHE A 555 -1.24 -48.00 -18.85
N PHE A 556 -0.52 -48.24 -17.73
CA PHE A 556 0.17 -49.51 -17.32
C PHE A 556 1.33 -50.08 -18.19
N ARG A 557 2.36 -50.83 -17.70
CA ARG A 557 2.71 -51.43 -16.38
C ARG A 557 4.22 -51.82 -16.27
N ASN A 558 4.62 -52.32 -15.09
CA ASN A 558 5.75 -53.23 -14.74
C ASN A 558 7.18 -52.68 -14.46
N GLU A 559 7.51 -52.63 -13.16
CA GLU A 559 8.43 -53.54 -12.43
C GLU A 559 9.77 -53.99 -13.07
N ASP A 560 10.90 -53.76 -12.37
CA ASP A 560 11.71 -54.85 -11.79
C ASP A 560 12.69 -54.38 -10.66
N GLU A 561 13.31 -55.31 -9.94
CA GLU A 561 14.04 -55.09 -8.65
C GLU A 561 15.54 -54.71 -8.76
N THR A 562 16.12 -54.13 -7.70
CA THR A 562 17.17 -54.78 -6.85
C THR A 562 17.70 -53.89 -5.71
N SER A 563 18.22 -54.52 -4.65
CA SER A 563 18.84 -53.89 -3.47
C SER A 563 20.30 -54.34 -3.27
N VAL A 564 21.09 -53.63 -2.45
CA VAL A 564 22.23 -54.16 -1.68
C VAL A 564 22.67 -53.14 -0.61
N ASP A 565 22.98 -53.64 0.61
CA ASP A 565 23.55 -52.86 1.73
C ASP A 565 25.05 -52.52 1.53
N ILE A 566 25.56 -51.57 2.33
CA ILE A 566 26.73 -51.82 3.20
C ILE A 566 26.81 -50.81 4.35
N ARG A 567 27.36 -51.25 5.50
CA ARG A 567 27.39 -50.52 6.78
C ARG A 567 28.78 -49.96 7.11
N ASN A 568 28.82 -48.96 8.00
CA ASN A 568 29.86 -48.75 9.05
C ASN A 568 31.30 -48.37 8.59
N SER A 569 32.18 -47.72 9.39
CA SER A 569 32.04 -47.07 10.72
C SER A 569 33.31 -46.30 11.16
N VAL A 570 33.12 -45.13 11.81
CA VAL A 570 33.83 -44.64 13.04
C VAL A 570 35.35 -44.27 12.97
N VAL A 571 35.79 -43.51 13.99
CA VAL A 571 37.14 -42.95 14.29
C VAL A 571 37.46 -41.65 13.52
N ASP A 572 37.41 -40.42 14.08
CA ASP A 572 37.81 -39.82 15.38
C ASP A 572 39.28 -39.33 15.44
N SER A 573 39.47 -38.00 15.53
CA SER A 573 40.66 -37.33 16.09
C SER A 573 40.36 -35.85 16.38
N ARG A 574 40.94 -35.30 17.45
CA ARG A 574 40.80 -33.90 17.91
C ARG A 574 42.07 -33.07 17.63
N ALA A 575 41.91 -31.75 17.79
CA ALA A 575 42.93 -30.77 18.20
C ALA A 575 43.98 -30.36 17.14
N GLU A 576 44.66 -29.20 17.23
CA GLU A 576 44.68 -28.17 18.29
C GLU A 576 44.99 -26.75 17.75
N VAL A 577 45.02 -25.71 18.61
CA VAL A 577 45.19 -24.29 18.25
C VAL A 577 46.32 -23.58 19.04
N PRO A 578 47.24 -22.87 18.35
CA PRO A 578 47.89 -21.59 18.75
C PRO A 578 47.39 -20.43 17.84
N ILE A 579 47.29 -19.11 18.13
CA ILE A 579 47.66 -18.17 19.22
C ILE A 579 49.17 -18.07 19.57
N ILE A 580 49.82 -16.90 19.76
CA ILE A 580 49.38 -15.50 20.01
C ILE A 580 50.32 -14.47 19.31
N SER A 581 49.84 -13.22 19.11
CA SER A 581 50.55 -11.91 19.00
C SER A 581 50.37 -11.12 17.68
N MET A 582 50.30 -9.78 17.69
CA MET A 582 50.28 -8.82 18.82
C MET A 582 48.90 -8.18 19.00
#